data_AF-A0A101INL9-F1
#
_entry.id   AF-A0A101INL9-F1
#
_cell.length_a   1.000
_cell.length_b   1.000
_cell.length_c   1.000
_cell.angle_alpha   90.00
_cell.angle_beta   90.00
_cell.angle_gamma   90.00
#
_symmetry.space_group_name_H-M   'P 1'
#
loop_
_entity.id
_entity.type
_entity.pdbx_description
1 polymer ?
#
loop_
_entity_poly.entity_id
_entity_poly.type
_entity_poly.pdbx_seq_one_letter_code
_entity_poly.pdbx_strand_id
1 'polypeptide(L)'
;MTDTQMNPTEPLKPNTNGMLRLFVYGTLKRGFWNHDRFCRGVLAIEDALVRGRLFETSSGIPVLQVPEEDILAVGTTNPLADVTTQAQVTASMSNPEPTPDRLPKKGTGAPWGPVYGEILTFDDPEIRLPAIDRLEGFHPGGPCLYRRVLTSAQVHGIVLPAWLYVGEDLSGRLTPLGGSRWPRKP
;
A
#
# COMPACT_ATOMS: atom_id res chain seq x y z
N MET A 1 12.29 45.31 17.64
CA MET A 1 10.96 45.16 17.02
C MET A 1 11.19 45.15 15.51
N THR A 2 11.24 43.98 14.92
CA THR A 2 11.23 43.81 13.46
C THR A 2 10.17 42.77 13.19
N ASP A 3 9.06 43.27 12.66
CA ASP A 3 7.84 42.57 12.31
C ASP A 3 8.11 41.83 10.99
N THR A 4 8.24 40.49 11.05
CA THR A 4 8.38 39.69 9.82
C THR A 4 6.99 39.45 9.27
N GLN A 5 6.66 40.24 8.26
CA GLN A 5 5.43 40.21 7.48
C GLN A 5 5.21 38.82 6.86
N MET A 6 4.19 38.10 7.34
CA MET A 6 3.74 36.84 6.74
C MET A 6 3.00 37.13 5.42
N ASN A 7 3.50 36.58 4.32
CA ASN A 7 2.84 36.62 3.01
C ASN A 7 1.67 35.62 2.99
N PRO A 8 0.39 36.05 2.82
CA PRO A 8 -0.74 35.15 2.84
C PRO A 8 -1.13 34.72 1.42
N THR A 9 -0.29 33.94 0.72
CA THR A 9 -0.70 33.36 -0.59
C THR A 9 0.09 32.11 -1.01
N GLU A 10 0.56 31.28 -0.07
CA GLU A 10 0.81 29.87 -0.40
C GLU A 10 -0.41 29.04 0.02
N PRO A 11 -1.04 28.25 -0.87
CA PRO A 11 -1.96 27.24 -0.40
C PRO A 11 -1.18 26.34 0.54
N LEU A 12 -1.67 26.12 1.77
CA LEU A 12 -1.09 25.14 2.68
C LEU A 12 -0.95 23.85 1.88
N LYS A 13 0.29 23.45 1.57
CA LYS A 13 0.54 22.09 1.11
C LYS A 13 -0.05 21.22 2.21
N PRO A 14 -1.03 20.35 1.94
CA PRO A 14 -1.53 19.45 2.96
C PRO A 14 -0.32 18.74 3.54
N ASN A 15 -0.21 18.73 4.86
CA ASN A 15 0.89 18.10 5.59
C ASN A 15 0.79 16.57 5.46
N THR A 16 1.00 16.05 4.25
CA THR A 16 0.88 14.63 3.94
C THR A 16 1.92 13.77 4.66
N ASN A 17 2.89 14.38 5.36
CA ASN A 17 3.90 13.69 6.15
C ASN A 17 3.32 12.88 7.31
N GLY A 18 2.11 13.21 7.79
CA GLY A 18 1.40 12.44 8.83
C GLY A 18 0.30 11.53 8.28
N MET A 19 0.05 11.55 6.97
CA MET A 19 -1.05 10.81 6.37
C MET A 19 -0.61 9.40 5.98
N LEU A 20 -1.44 8.42 6.33
CA LEU A 20 -1.28 7.05 5.88
C LEU A 20 -1.87 6.88 4.48
N ARG A 21 -1.10 6.30 3.56
CA ARG A 21 -1.61 5.80 2.27
C ARG A 21 -1.60 4.28 2.28
N LEU A 22 -2.77 3.69 2.07
CA LEU A 22 -2.96 2.25 2.01
C LEU A 22 -3.51 1.83 0.64
N PHE A 23 -2.74 1.05 -0.11
CA PHE A 23 -3.20 0.41 -1.33
C PHE A 23 -4.01 -0.86 -0.99
N VAL A 24 -5.25 -0.92 -1.46
CA VAL A 24 -6.17 -2.03 -1.27
C VAL A 24 -6.59 -2.63 -2.61
N TYR A 25 -6.54 -3.95 -2.72
CA TYR A 25 -6.85 -4.68 -3.95
C TYR A 25 -7.99 -5.69 -3.78
N GLY A 26 -8.53 -5.82 -2.56
CA GLY A 26 -9.48 -6.86 -2.18
C GLY A 26 -10.64 -6.34 -1.33
N THR A 27 -10.87 -6.99 -0.20
CA THR A 27 -12.06 -6.83 0.65
C THR A 27 -12.24 -5.43 1.27
N LEU A 28 -11.14 -4.66 1.33
CA LEU A 28 -11.11 -3.28 1.82
C LEU A 28 -11.45 -2.23 0.74
N LYS A 29 -11.56 -2.64 -0.54
CA LYS A 29 -11.98 -1.74 -1.62
C LYS A 29 -13.41 -1.25 -1.41
N ARG A 30 -13.73 -0.06 -1.94
CA ARG A 30 -15.08 0.50 -1.86
C ARG A 30 -16.11 -0.47 -2.44
N GLY A 31 -17.20 -0.67 -1.70
CA GLY A 31 -18.28 -1.60 -2.08
C GLY A 31 -18.06 -3.06 -1.68
N PHE A 32 -16.96 -3.38 -0.99
CA PHE A 32 -16.73 -4.70 -0.38
C PHE A 32 -16.98 -4.67 1.14
N TRP A 33 -17.22 -5.85 1.72
CA TRP A 33 -17.78 -6.01 3.07
C TRP A 33 -16.91 -5.48 4.21
N ASN A 34 -15.59 -5.34 4.03
CA ASN A 34 -14.71 -4.79 5.07
C ASN A 34 -14.58 -3.26 4.98
N HIS A 35 -14.94 -2.64 3.84
CA HIS A 35 -14.74 -1.21 3.63
C HIS A 35 -15.50 -0.36 4.65
N ASP A 36 -16.80 -0.58 4.81
CA ASP A 36 -17.63 0.26 5.68
C ASP A 36 -17.23 0.20 7.15
N ARG A 37 -16.63 -0.94 7.55
CA ARG A 37 -16.16 -1.18 8.93
C ARG A 37 -14.79 -0.60 9.19
N PHE A 38 -13.84 -0.77 8.26
CA PHE A 38 -12.43 -0.46 8.48
C PHE A 38 -11.93 0.80 7.77
N CYS A 39 -12.69 1.34 6.81
CA CYS A 39 -12.32 2.49 6.00
C CYS A 39 -13.22 3.71 6.21
N ARG A 40 -14.13 3.67 7.19
CA ARG A 40 -14.93 4.84 7.59
C ARG A 40 -14.00 6.01 7.96
N GLY A 41 -14.30 7.20 7.44
CA GLY A 41 -13.48 8.39 7.65
C GLY A 41 -12.28 8.50 6.69
N VAL A 42 -12.20 7.65 5.66
CA VAL A 42 -11.21 7.81 4.58
C VAL A 42 -11.31 9.20 3.97
N LEU A 43 -10.17 9.88 3.83
CA LEU A 43 -10.08 11.26 3.34
C LEU A 43 -10.07 11.32 1.81
N ALA A 44 -9.43 10.33 1.17
CA ALA A 44 -9.37 10.23 -0.28
C ALA A 44 -9.33 8.76 -0.72
N ILE A 45 -9.98 8.47 -1.85
CA ILE A 45 -9.98 7.18 -2.53
C ILE A 45 -9.58 7.43 -3.98
N GLU A 46 -8.47 6.85 -4.41
CA GLU A 46 -7.95 7.02 -5.77
C GLU A 46 -7.69 5.68 -6.44
N ASP A 47 -8.11 5.50 -7.69
CA ASP A 47 -7.77 4.30 -8.47
C ASP A 47 -6.25 4.23 -8.66
N ALA A 48 -5.68 3.05 -8.41
CA ALA A 48 -4.24 2.88 -8.38
C ALA A 48 -3.80 1.53 -8.96
N LEU A 49 -2.52 1.45 -9.34
CA LEU A 49 -1.89 0.22 -9.79
C LEU A 49 -0.60 -0.07 -9.03
N VAL A 50 -0.33 -1.34 -8.77
CA VAL A 50 0.97 -1.84 -8.31
C VAL A 50 1.46 -2.95 -9.23
N ARG A 51 2.77 -3.18 -9.26
CA ARG A 51 3.37 -4.32 -9.96
C ARG A 51 3.30 -5.56 -9.08
N GLY A 52 2.65 -6.62 -9.56
CA GLY A 52 2.45 -7.83 -8.78
C GLY A 52 1.78 -8.97 -9.53
N ARG A 53 1.33 -9.96 -8.78
CA ARG A 53 0.52 -11.10 -9.23
C ARG A 53 -0.61 -11.32 -8.25
N LEU A 54 -1.82 -11.47 -8.78
CA LEU A 54 -3.01 -11.67 -7.98
C LEU A 54 -3.44 -13.14 -8.01
N PHE A 55 -3.77 -13.66 -6.85
CA PHE A 55 -4.23 -15.03 -6.65
C PHE A 55 -5.51 -15.05 -5.81
N GLU A 56 -6.23 -16.17 -5.88
CA GLU A 56 -7.38 -16.47 -5.04
C GLU A 56 -7.03 -17.68 -4.15
N THR A 57 -7.32 -17.59 -2.86
CA THR A 57 -7.30 -18.75 -1.95
C THR A 57 -8.49 -19.66 -2.25
N SER A 58 -8.46 -20.91 -1.78
CA SER A 58 -9.62 -21.82 -1.89
C SER A 58 -10.89 -21.29 -1.21
N SER A 59 -10.76 -20.36 -0.25
CA SER A 59 -11.88 -19.68 0.42
C SER A 59 -12.38 -18.42 -0.31
N GLY A 60 -11.79 -18.09 -1.46
CA GLY A 60 -12.20 -16.96 -2.28
C GLY A 60 -11.69 -15.61 -1.80
N ILE A 61 -10.56 -15.58 -1.10
CA ILE A 61 -9.90 -14.34 -0.63
C ILE A 61 -8.74 -14.01 -1.56
N PRO A 62 -8.57 -12.74 -1.96
CA PRO A 62 -7.48 -12.35 -2.84
C PRO A 62 -6.15 -12.30 -2.09
N VAL A 63 -5.10 -12.80 -2.74
CA VAL A 63 -3.71 -12.69 -2.29
C VAL A 63 -2.90 -11.97 -3.36
N LEU A 64 -2.22 -10.90 -2.97
CA LEU A 64 -1.25 -10.22 -3.83
C LEU A 64 0.17 -10.65 -3.47
N GLN A 65 0.96 -10.98 -4.50
CA GLN A 65 2.41 -11.06 -4.42
C GLN A 65 3.03 -9.88 -5.19
N VAL A 66 4.13 -9.33 -4.68
CA VAL A 66 4.94 -8.30 -5.34
C VAL A 66 6.38 -8.78 -5.49
N PRO A 67 7.15 -8.25 -6.45
CA PRO A 67 8.58 -8.53 -6.51
C PRO A 67 9.29 -8.03 -5.24
N GLU A 68 10.19 -8.83 -4.67
CA GLU A 68 10.97 -8.42 -3.48
C GLU A 68 11.81 -7.17 -3.78
N GLU A 69 12.24 -6.95 -5.02
CA GLU A 69 12.95 -5.73 -5.41
C GLU A 69 12.11 -4.44 -5.38
N ASP A 70 10.77 -4.58 -5.43
CA ASP A 70 9.82 -3.47 -5.41
C ASP A 70 9.35 -3.12 -3.98
N ILE A 71 9.86 -3.83 -2.95
CA ILE A 71 9.59 -3.56 -1.54
C ILE A 71 10.56 -2.48 -1.05
N LEU A 72 9.99 -1.33 -0.68
CA LEU A 72 10.72 -0.14 -0.22
C LEU A 72 10.93 -0.16 1.30
N ALA A 73 10.00 -0.77 2.04
CA ALA A 73 10.08 -0.97 3.48
C ALA A 73 9.14 -2.11 3.92
N VAL A 74 9.38 -2.67 5.10
CA VAL A 74 8.49 -3.63 5.77
C VAL A 74 7.82 -2.91 6.94
N GLY A 75 6.52 -3.15 7.13
CA GLY A 75 5.73 -2.51 8.17
C GLY A 75 6.20 -2.93 9.57
N THR A 76 5.98 -2.05 10.54
CA THR A 76 6.36 -2.25 11.94
C THR A 76 5.14 -2.28 12.86
N THR A 77 5.35 -2.49 14.15
CA THR A 77 4.32 -2.34 15.17
C THR A 77 4.05 -0.88 15.55
N ASN A 78 4.81 0.09 14.99
CA ASN A 78 4.66 1.51 15.28
C ASN A 78 4.08 2.27 14.07
N PRO A 79 2.77 2.59 14.08
CA PRO A 79 2.11 3.28 12.97
C PRO A 79 2.75 4.62 12.58
N LEU A 80 3.24 5.39 13.55
CA LEU A 80 3.87 6.68 13.28
C LEU A 80 5.25 6.52 12.62
N ALA A 81 6.00 5.49 13.00
CA ALA A 81 7.25 5.16 12.33
C ALA A 81 7.01 4.77 10.87
N ASP A 82 5.98 3.96 10.60
CA ASP A 82 5.62 3.54 9.24
C ASP A 82 5.19 4.73 8.35
N VAL A 83 4.40 5.65 8.90
CA VAL A 83 4.05 6.90 8.18
C VAL A 83 5.28 7.79 7.95
N THR A 84 6.18 7.87 8.92
CA THR A 84 7.44 8.61 8.77
C THR A 84 8.30 8.02 7.65
N THR A 85 8.43 6.70 7.58
CA THR A 85 9.13 6.01 6.48
C THR A 85 8.47 6.29 5.14
N GLN A 86 7.13 6.23 5.05
CA GLN A 86 6.40 6.59 3.83
C GLN A 86 6.70 8.03 3.37
N ALA A 87 6.75 8.98 4.31
CA ALA A 87 7.05 10.37 4.02
C ALA A 87 8.50 10.56 3.52
N GLN A 88 9.47 9.91 4.16
CA GLN A 88 10.87 9.92 3.75
C GLN A 88 11.05 9.38 2.32
N VAL A 89 10.43 8.24 2.02
CA VAL A 89 10.46 7.64 0.68
C VAL A 89 9.79 8.55 -0.36
N THR A 90 8.68 9.20 -0.01
CA THR A 90 8.01 10.18 -0.88
C THR A 90 8.95 11.33 -1.24
N ALA A 91 9.68 11.86 -0.26
CA ALA A 91 10.63 12.95 -0.47
C ALA A 91 11.79 12.52 -1.39
N SER A 92 12.34 11.32 -1.19
CA SER A 92 13.41 10.77 -2.03
C SER A 92 12.97 10.55 -3.48
N MET A 93 11.73 10.10 -3.71
CA MET A 93 11.19 9.95 -5.07
C MET A 93 11.04 11.29 -5.81
N SER A 94 10.86 12.39 -5.08
CA SER A 94 10.74 13.73 -5.66
C SER A 94 12.10 14.31 -6.07
N ASN A 95 13.21 13.73 -5.61
CA ASN A 95 14.58 14.12 -5.94
C ASN A 95 15.41 12.87 -6.25
N PRO A 96 15.31 12.30 -7.46
CA PRO A 96 15.96 11.04 -7.80
C PRO A 96 17.49 11.22 -7.77
N GLU A 97 18.15 10.68 -6.75
CA GLU A 97 19.57 10.37 -6.86
C GLU A 97 19.79 9.25 -7.89
N PRO A 98 20.95 9.17 -8.55
CA PRO A 98 21.25 8.09 -9.47
C PRO A 98 21.19 6.74 -8.74
N THR A 99 20.12 5.99 -8.95
CA THR A 99 20.01 4.62 -8.43
C THR A 99 21.10 3.74 -9.05
N PRO A 100 21.86 2.97 -8.26
CA PRO A 100 22.72 1.94 -8.81
C PRO A 100 21.84 0.94 -9.57
N ASP A 101 22.31 0.48 -10.74
CA ASP A 101 21.67 -0.55 -11.57
C ASP A 101 21.32 -1.79 -10.72
N ARG A 102 20.11 -1.81 -10.16
CA ARG A 102 19.56 -3.01 -9.54
C ARG A 102 19.01 -3.87 -10.67
N LEU A 103 19.85 -4.79 -11.14
CA LEU A 103 19.42 -5.86 -12.03
C LEU A 103 18.22 -6.59 -11.40
N PRO A 104 17.05 -6.65 -12.06
CA PRO A 104 15.90 -7.37 -11.54
C PRO A 104 16.25 -8.85 -11.42
N LYS A 105 16.09 -9.42 -10.22
CA LYS A 105 16.26 -10.86 -10.02
C LYS A 105 15.10 -11.56 -10.73
N LYS A 106 15.42 -12.43 -11.68
CA LYS A 106 14.44 -13.17 -12.48
C LYS A 106 13.67 -14.13 -11.57
N GLY A 107 12.51 -13.69 -11.08
CA GLY A 107 11.61 -14.53 -10.29
C GLY A 107 11.13 -15.73 -11.11
N THR A 108 11.23 -16.93 -10.54
CA THR A 108 10.71 -18.17 -11.13
C THR A 108 9.19 -18.21 -11.01
N GLY A 109 8.46 -17.65 -11.97
CA GLY A 109 6.99 -17.65 -11.99
C GLY A 109 6.41 -16.90 -13.20
N ALA A 110 5.07 -16.86 -13.31
CA ALA A 110 4.35 -16.08 -14.33
C ALA A 110 4.87 -14.63 -14.42
N PRO A 111 4.82 -13.91 -15.55
CA PRO A 111 5.34 -12.55 -15.60
C PRO A 111 4.67 -11.64 -14.53
N TRP A 112 5.45 -10.76 -13.90
CA TRP A 112 4.89 -9.70 -13.06
C TRP A 112 4.03 -8.77 -13.93
N GLY A 113 2.84 -8.40 -13.45
CA GLY A 113 1.90 -7.57 -14.21
C GLY A 113 1.30 -6.45 -13.36
N PRO A 114 0.51 -5.56 -13.98
CA PRO A 114 -0.24 -4.56 -13.22
C PRO A 114 -1.34 -5.24 -12.42
N VAL A 115 -1.54 -4.79 -11.18
CA VAL A 115 -2.69 -5.13 -10.34
C VAL A 115 -3.41 -3.84 -9.95
N TYR A 116 -4.70 -3.77 -10.26
CA TYR A 116 -5.53 -2.61 -10.00
C TYR A 116 -6.17 -2.70 -8.61
N GLY A 117 -6.08 -1.61 -7.88
CA GLY A 117 -6.68 -1.41 -6.57
C GLY A 117 -7.07 0.05 -6.38
N GLU A 118 -7.17 0.45 -5.12
CA GLU A 118 -7.47 1.80 -4.69
C GLU A 118 -6.41 2.21 -3.66
N ILE A 119 -5.93 3.46 -3.67
CA ILE A 119 -5.25 4.05 -2.52
C ILE A 119 -6.29 4.74 -1.65
N LEU A 120 -6.31 4.36 -0.38
CA LEU A 120 -7.07 5.01 0.68
C LEU A 120 -6.12 5.88 1.50
N THR A 121 -6.49 7.14 1.72
CA THR A 121 -5.72 8.08 2.55
C THR A 121 -6.41 8.33 3.88
N PHE A 122 -5.65 8.26 4.97
CA PHE A 122 -6.14 8.43 6.34
C PHE A 122 -5.23 9.39 7.13
N ASP A 123 -5.81 10.11 8.09
CA ASP A 123 -5.11 10.97 9.05
C ASP A 123 -5.01 10.37 10.47
N ASP A 124 -5.52 9.14 10.67
CA ASP A 124 -5.58 8.45 11.95
C ASP A 124 -4.72 7.16 12.01
N PRO A 125 -3.42 7.18 11.62
CA PRO A 125 -2.61 5.97 11.46
C PRO A 125 -2.54 5.10 12.71
N GLU A 126 -2.47 5.71 13.91
CA GLU A 126 -2.40 5.02 15.20
C GLU A 126 -3.63 4.18 15.53
N ILE A 127 -4.79 4.53 14.95
CA ILE A 127 -6.03 3.77 15.11
C ILE A 127 -6.21 2.84 13.91
N ARG A 128 -5.95 3.35 12.70
CA ARG A 128 -6.22 2.67 11.43
C ARG A 128 -5.36 1.42 11.23
N LEU A 129 -4.05 1.56 11.38
CA LEU A 129 -3.13 0.45 11.10
C LEU A 129 -3.35 -0.72 12.06
N PRO A 130 -3.42 -0.54 13.40
CA PRO A 130 -3.67 -1.68 14.29
C PRO A 130 -5.01 -2.38 14.02
N ALA A 131 -6.04 -1.65 13.59
CA ALA A 131 -7.33 -2.26 13.25
C ALA A 131 -7.25 -3.14 12.00
N ILE A 132 -6.57 -2.67 10.96
CA ILE A 132 -6.38 -3.42 9.70
C ILE A 132 -5.37 -4.55 9.90
N ASP A 133 -4.32 -4.37 10.70
CA ASP A 133 -3.35 -5.41 11.04
C ASP A 133 -4.00 -6.62 11.69
N ARG A 134 -4.95 -6.39 12.60
CA ARG A 134 -5.74 -7.48 13.21
C ARG A 134 -6.63 -8.19 12.20
N LEU A 135 -7.19 -7.47 11.24
CA LEU A 135 -8.01 -8.07 10.17
C LEU A 135 -7.15 -8.95 9.24
N GLU A 136 -6.00 -8.42 8.83
CA GLU A 136 -5.08 -9.07 7.88
C GLU A 136 -4.12 -10.06 8.56
N GLY A 137 -4.20 -10.21 9.89
CA GLY A 137 -3.35 -11.12 10.65
C GLY A 137 -1.86 -10.78 10.59
N PHE A 138 -1.53 -9.49 10.50
CA PHE A 138 -0.14 -9.01 10.47
C PHE A 138 0.45 -8.89 11.88
N HIS A 139 1.51 -9.64 12.14
CA HIS A 139 2.22 -9.68 13.43
C HIS A 139 3.74 -9.65 13.21
N PRO A 140 4.38 -8.47 13.15
CA PRO A 140 5.83 -8.36 13.01
C PRO A 140 6.57 -9.22 14.03
N GLY A 141 7.50 -10.07 13.56
CA GLY A 141 8.27 -10.98 14.42
C GLY A 141 7.56 -12.29 14.80
N GLY A 142 6.35 -12.54 14.29
CA GLY A 142 5.61 -13.78 14.47
C GLY A 142 4.96 -14.29 13.19
N PRO A 143 4.14 -15.37 13.27
CA PRO A 143 3.39 -15.89 12.13
C PRO A 143 2.41 -14.83 11.59
N CYS A 144 2.46 -14.58 10.28
CA CYS A 144 1.60 -13.62 9.59
C CYS A 144 0.75 -14.32 8.53
N LEU A 145 -0.52 -13.91 8.39
CA LEU A 145 -1.33 -14.29 7.22
C LEU A 145 -0.95 -13.43 6.01
N TYR A 146 -0.83 -12.12 6.24
CA TYR A 146 -0.28 -11.16 5.30
C TYR A 146 0.86 -10.36 5.94
N ARG A 147 1.84 -9.97 5.13
CA ARG A 147 2.91 -9.03 5.48
C ARG A 147 2.53 -7.63 4.99
N ARG A 148 2.63 -6.60 5.85
CA ARG A 148 2.52 -5.21 5.41
C ARG A 148 3.86 -4.73 4.84
N VAL A 149 3.86 -4.25 3.61
CA VAL A 149 5.04 -3.76 2.90
C VAL A 149 4.74 -2.41 2.23
N LEU A 150 5.75 -1.57 2.09
CA LEU A 150 5.66 -0.31 1.35
C LEU A 150 6.13 -0.56 -0.08
N THR A 151 5.33 -0.17 -1.07
CA THR A 151 5.69 -0.29 -2.49
C THR A 151 5.32 0.96 -3.27
N SER A 152 5.82 1.06 -4.50
CA SER A 152 5.45 2.11 -5.46
C SER A 152 4.09 1.79 -6.10
N ALA A 153 3.14 2.70 -5.95
CA ALA A 153 1.84 2.64 -6.60
C ALA A 153 1.69 3.78 -7.60
N GLN A 154 1.11 3.48 -8.77
CA GLN A 154 0.82 4.46 -9.80
C GLN A 154 -0.61 4.97 -9.66
N VAL A 155 -0.78 6.29 -9.52
CA VAL A 155 -2.05 7.00 -9.42
C VAL A 155 -2.07 8.14 -10.43
N HIS A 156 -3.00 8.14 -11.37
CA HIS A 156 -3.12 9.20 -12.40
C HIS A 156 -1.79 9.56 -13.10
N GLY A 157 -0.90 8.58 -13.31
CA GLY A 157 0.42 8.78 -13.93
C GLY A 157 1.54 9.21 -12.97
N ILE A 158 1.22 9.49 -11.70
CA ILE A 158 2.16 9.82 -10.63
C ILE A 158 2.51 8.54 -9.86
N VAL A 159 3.77 8.38 -9.47
CA VAL A 159 4.20 7.28 -8.59
C VAL A 159 4.26 7.77 -7.15
N LEU A 160 3.58 7.08 -6.25
CA LEU A 160 3.53 7.38 -4.81
C LEU A 160 3.80 6.11 -4.00
N PRO A 161 4.51 6.19 -2.87
CA PRO A 161 4.64 5.06 -1.97
C PRO A 161 3.32 4.82 -1.21
N ALA A 162 2.91 3.57 -1.11
CA ALA A 162 1.73 3.15 -0.35
C ALA A 162 1.96 1.83 0.38
N TRP A 163 1.43 1.74 1.59
CA TRP A 163 1.42 0.50 2.36
C TRP A 163 0.43 -0.49 1.74
N LEU A 164 0.78 -1.77 1.76
CA LEU A 164 0.07 -2.84 1.07
C LEU A 164 0.24 -4.13 1.88
N TYR A 165 -0.81 -4.96 1.95
CA TYR A 165 -0.74 -6.30 2.55
C TYR A 165 -0.49 -7.34 1.45
N VAL A 166 0.65 -8.04 1.51
CA VAL A 166 1.02 -9.12 0.57
C VAL A 166 1.01 -10.47 1.28
N GLY A 167 0.66 -11.52 0.55
CA GLY A 167 0.64 -12.89 1.09
C GLY A 167 1.63 -13.78 0.35
N GLU A 168 2.04 -14.85 1.02
CA GLU A 168 2.94 -15.86 0.45
C GLU A 168 2.16 -17.15 0.14
N ASP A 169 2.57 -17.89 -0.90
CA ASP A 169 1.98 -19.19 -1.18
C ASP A 169 2.59 -20.27 -0.28
N LEU A 170 2.20 -20.28 1.00
CA LEU A 170 2.72 -21.23 1.97
C LEU A 170 2.16 -22.66 1.78
N SER A 171 1.19 -22.86 0.87
CA SER A 171 0.45 -24.13 0.76
C SER A 171 0.33 -24.72 -0.65
N GLY A 172 0.76 -24.00 -1.70
CA GLY A 172 0.60 -24.41 -3.10
C GLY A 172 -0.86 -24.39 -3.58
N ARG A 173 -1.75 -23.69 -2.85
CA ARG A 173 -3.21 -23.68 -3.10
C ARG A 173 -3.71 -22.36 -3.67
N LEU A 174 -2.81 -21.46 -4.04
CA LEU A 174 -3.15 -20.21 -4.69
C LEU A 174 -3.49 -20.46 -6.16
N THR A 175 -4.69 -20.07 -6.56
CA THR A 175 -5.09 -20.10 -7.97
C THR A 175 -4.80 -18.74 -8.58
N PRO A 176 -3.97 -18.62 -9.63
CA PRO A 176 -3.75 -17.34 -10.29
C PRO A 176 -5.06 -16.78 -10.80
N LEU A 177 -5.38 -15.52 -10.48
CA LEU A 177 -6.40 -14.80 -11.23
C LEU A 177 -5.80 -14.44 -12.59
N GLY A 178 -6.36 -15.00 -13.66
CA GLY A 178 -5.98 -14.65 -15.03
C GLY A 178 -6.24 -13.19 -15.43
N GLY A 179 -6.63 -12.33 -14.49
CA GLY A 179 -6.87 -10.90 -14.69
C GLY A 179 -6.21 -10.04 -13.61
N SER A 180 -5.96 -8.78 -13.95
CA SER A 180 -5.29 -7.77 -13.10
C SER A 180 -6.17 -7.17 -12.01
N ARG A 181 -7.43 -7.60 -11.87
CA ARG A 181 -8.42 -7.04 -10.96
C ARG A 181 -9.07 -8.15 -10.16
N TRP A 182 -9.17 -7.96 -8.84
CA TRP A 182 -10.04 -8.78 -8.03
C TRP A 182 -11.51 -8.41 -8.31
N PRO A 183 -12.34 -9.35 -8.79
CA PRO A 183 -13.72 -9.07 -9.12
C PRO A 183 -14.57 -8.87 -7.87
N ARG A 184 -15.56 -7.99 -7.99
CA ARG A 184 -16.68 -7.98 -7.04
C ARG A 184 -17.54 -9.20 -7.36
N LYS A 185 -17.68 -10.13 -6.40
CA LYS A 185 -18.66 -11.21 -6.54
C LYS A 185 -20.05 -10.56 -6.47
N PRO A 186 -20.97 -10.90 -7.40
CA PRO A 186 -22.30 -10.30 -7.48
C PRO A 186 -23.14 -10.52 -6.23
#